data_AF-A0A9D9J4B4-F1
#
_entry.id   AF-A0A9D9J4B4-F1
#
_cell.length_a   1.000
_cell.length_b   1.000
_cell.length_c   1.000
_cell.angle_alpha   90.00
_cell.angle_beta   90.00
_cell.angle_gamma   90.00
#
_symmetry.space_group_name_H-M   'P 1'
#
loop_
_entity.id
_entity.type
_entity.pdbx_description
1 polymer ?
#
loop_
_entity_poly.entity_id
_entity_poly.type
_entity_poly.pdbx_seq_one_letter_code
_entity_poly.pdbx_strand_id
1 'polypeptide(L)'
;MKIRQEFQDLDGAKVWEKIVEYVKANGTFSSVTEIPYSAVFVGSCIFLKGGQPGTKRSVEGEYLTGKDFINAYDNIRLLDDINTGKVKPYIKRQQTPFMGLLYSAGIIE
;
A
#
# COMPACT_ATOMS: atom_id res chain seq x y z
N MET A 1 1.57 -10.64 9.42
CA MET A 1 2.21 -10.72 8.08
C MET A 1 3.62 -10.16 8.20
N LYS A 2 4.54 -10.51 7.31
CA LYS A 2 5.92 -10.00 7.30
C LYS A 2 6.33 -9.57 5.89
N ILE A 3 7.29 -8.64 5.78
CA ILE A 3 7.95 -8.35 4.49
C ILE A 3 8.77 -9.59 4.10
N ARG A 4 8.63 -10.06 2.86
CA ARG A 4 9.44 -11.17 2.33
C ARG A 4 10.91 -10.74 2.23
N GLN A 5 11.84 -11.66 2.50
CA GLN A 5 13.25 -11.36 2.71
C GLN A 5 13.86 -10.52 1.58
N GLU A 6 13.52 -10.82 0.32
CA GLU A 6 14.06 -10.13 -0.85
C GLU A 6 13.69 -8.64 -0.94
N PHE A 7 12.68 -8.18 -0.18
CA PHE A 7 12.27 -6.79 -0.13
C PHE A 7 12.77 -6.07 1.13
N GLN A 8 13.21 -6.79 2.17
CA GLN A 8 13.71 -6.16 3.41
C GLN A 8 14.97 -5.33 3.17
N ASP A 9 15.84 -5.79 2.27
CA ASP A 9 17.08 -5.10 1.90
C ASP A 9 16.85 -3.94 0.92
N LEU A 10 15.65 -3.82 0.35
CA LEU A 10 15.30 -2.71 -0.53
C LEU A 10 14.87 -1.50 0.29
N ASP A 11 15.31 -0.31 -0.14
CA ASP A 11 14.75 0.94 0.34
C ASP A 11 13.31 1.14 -0.15
N GLY A 12 12.57 2.00 0.53
CA GLY A 12 11.19 2.31 0.17
C GLY A 12 11.04 2.85 -1.25
N ALA A 13 12.07 3.48 -1.83
CA ALA A 13 12.01 4.02 -3.19
C ALA A 13 11.93 2.90 -4.24
N LYS A 14 12.79 1.86 -4.11
CA LYS A 14 12.73 0.68 -4.98
C LYS A 14 11.42 -0.08 -4.83
N VAL A 15 10.89 -0.16 -3.62
CA VAL A 15 9.60 -0.83 -3.39
C VAL A 15 8.44 0.01 -3.93
N TRP A 16 8.52 1.34 -3.84
CA TRP A 16 7.56 2.24 -4.47
C TRP A 16 7.51 2.06 -5.98
N GLU A 17 8.66 1.96 -6.65
CA GLU A 17 8.72 1.69 -8.10
C GLU A 17 7.98 0.40 -8.46
N LYS A 18 8.20 -0.68 -7.69
CA LYS A 18 7.47 -1.96 -7.88
C LYS A 18 5.97 -1.81 -7.68
N ILE A 19 5.53 -1.05 -6.67
CA ILE A 19 4.11 -0.77 -6.45
C ILE A 19 3.52 0.03 -7.62
N VAL A 20 4.25 1.01 -8.15
CA VAL A 20 3.81 1.80 -9.31
C VAL A 20 3.70 0.93 -10.56
N GLU A 21 4.68 0.04 -10.80
CA GLU A 21 4.63 -0.94 -11.90
C GLU A 21 3.42 -1.86 -11.77
N TYR A 22 3.21 -2.43 -10.58
CA TYR A 22 2.05 -3.27 -10.29
C TYR A 22 0.73 -2.52 -10.56
N VAL A 23 0.59 -1.28 -10.08
CA VAL A 23 -0.63 -0.48 -10.26
C VAL A 23 -0.85 -0.14 -11.73
N LYS A 24 0.20 0.20 -12.49
CA LYS A 24 0.09 0.48 -13.92
C LYS A 24 -0.34 -0.76 -14.72
N ALA A 25 0.12 -1.94 -14.33
CA ALA A 25 -0.21 -3.18 -15.02
C ALA A 25 -1.62 -3.69 -14.70
N ASN A 26 -2.07 -3.57 -13.44
CA ASN A 26 -3.30 -4.21 -12.97
C ASN A 26 -4.49 -3.26 -12.80
N GLY A 27 -4.25 -1.99 -12.46
CA GLY A 27 -5.28 -0.98 -12.19
C GLY A 27 -6.20 -1.26 -10.99
N THR A 28 -6.09 -2.44 -10.37
CA THR A 28 -6.90 -2.89 -9.24
C THR A 28 -6.07 -3.76 -8.30
N PHE A 29 -6.51 -3.86 -7.06
CA PHE A 29 -5.90 -4.70 -6.03
C PHE A 29 -6.92 -5.00 -4.93
N SER A 30 -6.58 -5.89 -4.01
CA SER A 30 -7.42 -6.20 -2.86
C SER A 30 -6.72 -5.86 -1.55
N SER A 31 -7.48 -5.48 -0.52
CA SER A 31 -6.94 -5.51 0.84
C SER A 31 -6.57 -6.94 1.23
N VAL A 32 -5.82 -7.06 2.33
CA VAL A 32 -5.52 -8.35 2.98
C VAL A 32 -6.81 -9.12 3.36
N THR A 33 -7.93 -8.43 3.52
CA THR A 33 -9.26 -9.00 3.81
C THR A 33 -10.15 -9.06 2.56
N GLU A 34 -9.55 -9.12 1.37
CA GLU A 34 -10.23 -9.29 0.07
C GLU A 34 -11.20 -8.18 -0.33
N ILE A 35 -11.09 -6.98 0.27
CA ILE A 35 -11.90 -5.84 -0.14
C ILE A 35 -11.28 -5.24 -1.41
N PRO A 36 -12.03 -5.09 -2.52
CA PRO A 36 -11.48 -4.61 -3.77
C PRO A 36 -11.22 -3.09 -3.74
N TYR A 37 -10.18 -2.70 -4.47
CA TYR A 37 -9.78 -1.32 -4.72
C TYR A 37 -9.42 -1.13 -6.19
N SER A 38 -9.78 0.04 -6.70
CA SER A 38 -9.18 0.60 -7.92
C SER A 38 -7.97 1.46 -7.54
N ALA A 39 -6.92 1.40 -8.36
CA ALA A 39 -5.69 2.13 -8.19
C ALA A 39 -5.22 2.73 -9.52
N VAL A 40 -4.89 4.01 -9.53
CA VAL A 40 -4.35 4.69 -10.71
C VAL A 40 -3.17 5.55 -10.29
N PHE A 41 -2.03 5.36 -10.95
CA PHE A 41 -0.86 6.22 -10.75
C PHE A 41 -1.03 7.53 -11.53
N VAL A 42 -0.98 8.67 -10.83
CA VAL A 42 -1.14 10.01 -11.41
C VAL A 42 -0.05 10.93 -10.86
N GLY A 43 0.84 11.40 -11.74
CA GLY A 43 1.96 12.25 -11.35
C GLY A 43 2.93 11.51 -10.42
N SER A 44 2.87 11.83 -9.13
CA SER A 44 3.74 11.28 -8.06
C SER A 44 2.95 10.50 -6.99
N CYS A 45 1.67 10.25 -7.23
CA CYS A 45 0.76 9.65 -6.26
C CYS A 45 -0.03 8.49 -6.89
N ILE A 46 -0.53 7.60 -6.05
CA ILE A 46 -1.53 6.61 -6.43
C ILE A 46 -2.87 7.08 -5.89
N PHE A 47 -3.82 7.30 -6.80
CA PHE A 47 -5.21 7.50 -6.45
C PHE A 47 -5.87 6.15 -6.21
N LEU A 48 -6.55 6.01 -5.08
CA LEU A 48 -7.10 4.77 -4.55
C LEU A 48 -8.58 4.97 -4.27
N LYS A 49 -9.43 4.09 -4.79
CA LYS A 49 -10.87 4.12 -4.49
C LYS A 49 -11.39 2.71 -4.25
N GLY A 50 -12.03 2.51 -3.11
CA GLY A 50 -12.48 1.20 -2.65
C GLY A 50 -12.83 1.22 -1.16
N GLY A 51 -12.94 0.05 -0.55
CA GLY A 51 -13.43 -0.08 0.82
C GLY A 51 -14.90 -0.50 0.88
N GLN A 52 -15.48 -0.50 2.07
CA GLN A 52 -16.89 -0.84 2.26
C GLN A 52 -17.80 0.18 1.56
N PRO A 53 -18.87 -0.25 0.89
CA PRO A 53 -19.86 0.64 0.29
C PRO A 53 -20.39 1.69 1.29
N GLY A 54 -20.52 2.94 0.85
CA GLY A 54 -21.01 4.03 1.68
C GLY A 54 -19.93 4.71 2.56
N THR A 55 -18.70 4.18 2.58
CA THR A 55 -17.58 4.86 3.24
C THR A 55 -17.03 6.00 2.37
N LYS A 56 -16.48 7.04 3.00
CA LYS A 56 -15.80 8.15 2.30
C LYS A 56 -14.78 7.66 1.28
N ARG A 57 -14.00 6.62 1.61
CA ARG A 57 -13.00 6.03 0.70
C ARG A 57 -13.63 5.36 -0.52
N SER A 58 -14.80 4.74 -0.36
CA SER A 58 -15.53 4.13 -1.49
C SER A 58 -16.18 5.17 -2.41
N VAL A 59 -16.52 6.35 -1.87
CA VAL A 59 -17.22 7.42 -2.61
C VAL A 59 -16.23 8.41 -3.22
N GLU A 60 -15.37 9.01 -2.40
CA GLU A 60 -14.44 10.08 -2.78
C GLU A 60 -13.04 9.57 -3.16
N GLY A 61 -12.66 8.37 -2.70
CA GLY A 61 -11.29 7.87 -2.83
C GLY A 61 -10.29 8.61 -1.93
N GLU A 62 -9.02 8.31 -2.12
CA GLU A 62 -7.90 8.99 -1.48
C GLU A 62 -6.63 8.86 -2.29
N TYR A 63 -5.61 9.66 -1.96
CA TYR A 63 -4.29 9.57 -2.55
C TYR A 63 -3.29 9.00 -1.54
N LEU A 64 -2.37 8.22 -2.07
CA LEU A 64 -1.15 7.78 -1.41
C LEU A 64 0.04 8.37 -2.16
N THR A 65 0.78 9.25 -1.51
CA THR A 65 1.95 9.88 -2.12
C THR A 65 3.14 8.93 -2.03
N GLY A 66 4.06 9.01 -3.01
CA GLY A 66 5.30 8.24 -2.93
C GLY A 66 6.10 8.55 -1.66
N LYS A 67 6.13 9.82 -1.22
CA LYS A 67 6.79 10.22 0.03
C LYS A 67 6.20 9.51 1.25
N ASP A 68 4.88 9.51 1.40
CA ASP A 68 4.21 8.86 2.53
C ASP A 68 4.40 7.34 2.49
N PHE A 69 4.35 6.73 1.29
CA PHE A 69 4.61 5.32 1.11
C PHE A 69 6.04 4.95 1.51
N ILE A 70 7.05 5.64 0.97
CA ILE A 70 8.47 5.37 1.21
C ILE A 70 8.76 5.48 2.70
N ASN A 71 8.33 6.57 3.32
CA ASN A 71 8.49 6.76 4.76
C ASN A 71 7.83 5.64 5.58
N ALA A 72 6.60 5.24 5.23
CA ALA A 72 5.93 4.15 5.91
C ALA A 72 6.65 2.81 5.75
N TYR A 73 7.10 2.50 4.54
CA TYR A 73 7.81 1.27 4.24
C TYR A 73 9.14 1.17 5.00
N ASP A 74 9.97 2.22 4.96
CA ASP A 74 11.29 2.22 5.60
C ASP A 74 11.21 2.02 7.11
N ASN A 75 10.13 2.49 7.75
CA ASN A 75 9.90 2.32 9.19
C ASN A 75 9.38 0.94 9.59
N ILE A 76 8.85 0.15 8.64
CA ILE A 76 8.25 -1.16 8.95
C ILE A 76 9.01 -2.34 8.37
N ARG A 77 9.92 -2.12 7.40
CA ARG A 77 10.52 -3.19 6.59
C ARG A 77 11.33 -4.24 7.38
N LEU A 78 11.78 -3.88 8.59
CA LEU A 78 12.54 -4.76 9.49
C LEU A 78 11.71 -5.26 10.68
N LEU A 79 10.40 -5.02 10.70
CA LEU A 79 9.54 -5.53 11.77
C LEU A 79 9.25 -7.02 11.56
N ASP A 80 9.35 -7.82 12.62
CA ASP A 80 9.07 -9.26 12.60
C ASP A 80 7.61 -9.58 12.22
N ASP A 81 6.70 -8.66 12.51
CA ASP A 81 5.30 -8.75 12.10
C ASP A 81 4.73 -7.35 11.84
N ILE A 82 3.86 -7.27 10.84
CA ILE A 82 3.23 -6.06 10.32
C ILE A 82 1.72 -6.29 10.23
N ASN A 83 0.99 -5.29 10.71
CA ASN A 83 -0.46 -5.17 10.56
C ASN A 83 -0.83 -3.68 10.46
N THR A 84 -2.09 -3.38 10.18
CA THR A 84 -2.58 -2.00 10.05
C THR A 84 -2.33 -1.15 11.29
N GLY A 85 -2.31 -1.73 12.49
CA GLY A 85 -2.01 -1.03 13.74
C GLY A 85 -0.55 -0.60 13.86
N LYS A 86 0.40 -1.46 13.48
CA LYS A 86 1.84 -1.16 13.45
C LYS A 86 2.23 -0.18 12.34
N VAL A 87 1.47 -0.17 11.25
CA VAL A 87 1.69 0.74 10.12
C VAL A 87 1.12 2.14 10.38
N LYS A 88 0.03 2.25 11.15
CA LYS A 88 -0.69 3.50 11.44
C LYS A 88 0.17 4.68 11.92
N PRO A 89 1.23 4.51 12.73
CA PRO A 89 2.09 5.63 13.13
C PRO A 89 2.84 6.28 11.96
N TYR A 90 3.08 5.55 10.89
CA TYR A 90 3.95 5.97 9.77
C TYR A 90 3.18 6.37 8.51
N ILE A 91 1.88 6.06 8.47
CA ILE A 91 0.99 6.42 7.36
C ILE A 91 -0.38 6.78 7.92
N LYS A 92 -0.99 7.86 7.44
CA LYS A 92 -2.16 8.47 8.09
C LYS A 92 -3.40 7.56 8.08
N ARG A 93 -4.21 7.68 7.03
CA ARG A 93 -5.51 7.00 6.90
C ARG A 93 -5.46 5.89 5.86
N GLN A 94 -4.31 5.71 5.21
CA GLN A 94 -4.06 4.80 4.11
C GLN A 94 -3.49 3.45 4.57
N GLN A 95 -3.49 3.12 5.86
CA GLN A 95 -2.91 1.87 6.36
C GLN A 95 -3.50 0.62 5.71
N THR A 96 -4.82 0.59 5.46
CA THR A 96 -5.48 -0.54 4.78
C THR A 96 -5.06 -0.66 3.31
N PRO A 97 -5.21 0.38 2.45
CA PRO A 97 -4.77 0.25 1.07
C PRO A 97 -3.26 0.09 0.92
N PHE A 98 -2.45 0.68 1.81
CA PHE A 98 -1.01 0.45 1.85
C PHE A 98 -0.69 -1.04 2.05
N MET A 99 -1.27 -1.67 3.08
CA MET A 99 -1.09 -3.10 3.31
C MET A 99 -1.63 -3.95 2.15
N GLY A 100 -2.76 -3.55 1.56
CA GLY A 100 -3.34 -4.24 0.41
C GLY A 100 -2.46 -4.19 -0.84
N LEU A 101 -1.81 -3.05 -1.10
CA LEU A 101 -0.85 -2.91 -2.20
C LEU A 101 0.36 -3.80 -2.00
N LEU A 102 0.95 -3.81 -0.80
CA LEU A 102 2.06 -4.71 -0.48
C LEU A 102 1.66 -6.18 -0.63
N TYR A 103 0.47 -6.55 -0.16
CA TYR A 103 -0.04 -7.91 -0.25
C TYR A 103 -0.28 -8.33 -1.70
N SER A 104 -1.01 -7.53 -2.47
CA SER A 104 -1.36 -7.83 -3.86
C SER A 104 -0.15 -7.83 -4.79
N ALA A 105 0.87 -7.02 -4.49
CA ALA A 105 2.14 -7.03 -5.21
C ALA A 105 3.11 -8.14 -4.74
N GLY A 106 2.70 -8.99 -3.79
CA GLY A 106 3.50 -10.11 -3.30
C GLY A 106 4.73 -9.71 -2.50
N ILE A 107 4.70 -8.54 -1.84
CA ILE A 107 5.79 -8.03 -0.99
C ILE A 107 5.66 -8.54 0.46
N ILE A 108 4.43 -8.81 0.92
CA ILE A 108 4.17 -9.37 2.25
C ILE A 108 3.47 -10.73 2.17
N GLU A 109 3.74 -11.57 3.17
CA GLU A 109 3.11 -12.87 3.41
C GLU A 109 2.63 -13.04 4.87
#